data_AF-A0A351UW60-F1
#
_entry.id   AF-A0A351UW60-F1
#
_cell.length_a   1.000
_cell.length_b   1.000
_cell.length_c   1.000
_cell.angle_alpha   90.00
_cell.angle_beta   90.00
_cell.angle_gamma   90.00
#
_symmetry.space_group_name_H-M   'P 1'
#
loop_
_entity.id
_entity.type
_entity.pdbx_description
1 polymer ?
#
loop_
_entity_poly.entity_id
_entity_poly.type
_entity_poly.pdbx_seq_one_letter_code
_entity_poly.pdbx_strand_id
1 'polypeptide(L)'
;MKIRNIWNHFRTITHHRHMVMKLCFRVGLYRQGLLHDLSKYGWTEFHIGCRYYQGTRSPNNAEREATGCSKAWLHHKGRNRHHYEYWIDYS
;
A
#
# COMPACT_ATOMS: atom_id res chain seq x y z
N MET A 1 17.56 2.16 -7.63
CA MET A 1 16.76 2.20 -6.39
C MET A 1 17.72 2.14 -5.20
N LYS A 2 17.66 3.08 -4.24
CA LYS A 2 18.60 3.10 -3.10
C LYS A 2 18.22 2.01 -2.09
N ILE A 3 19.18 1.24 -1.58
CA ILE A 3 18.94 0.19 -0.55
C ILE A 3 18.20 0.77 0.67
N ARG A 4 18.58 1.98 1.09
CA ARG A 4 17.91 2.73 2.16
C ARG A 4 16.39 2.91 1.92
N ASN A 5 15.96 3.10 0.68
CA ASN A 5 14.55 3.26 0.36
C ASN A 5 13.78 1.96 0.53
N ILE A 6 14.40 0.82 0.18
CA ILE A 6 13.79 -0.51 0.36
C ILE A 6 13.52 -0.74 1.84
N TRP A 7 14.55 -0.55 2.68
CA TRP A 7 14.43 -0.73 4.12
C TRP A 7 13.42 0.23 4.76
N ASN A 8 13.48 1.51 4.39
CA ASN A 8 12.57 2.51 4.95
C ASN A 8 11.12 2.28 4.51
N HIS A 9 10.89 1.89 3.25
CA HIS A 9 9.55 1.55 2.77
C HIS A 9 8.99 0.33 3.51
N PHE A 10 9.77 -0.75 3.59
CA PHE A 10 9.41 -1.96 4.34
C PHE A 10 9.05 -1.63 5.79
N ARG A 11 9.91 -0.92 6.51
CA ARG A 11 9.64 -0.50 7.90
C ARG A 11 8.35 0.32 8.01
N THR A 12 8.10 1.21 7.05
CA THR A 12 6.91 2.08 7.04
C THR A 12 5.62 1.25 6.91
N ILE A 13 5.53 0.37 5.90
CA ILE A 13 4.32 -0.44 5.66
C ILE A 13 4.10 -1.48 6.77
N THR A 14 5.19 -2.03 7.32
CA THR A 14 5.11 -2.99 8.43
C THR A 14 4.68 -2.32 9.72
N HIS A 15 5.18 -1.12 10.02
CA HIS A 15 4.73 -0.35 11.17
C HIS A 15 3.24 -0.01 11.06
N HIS A 16 2.79 0.48 9.90
CA HIS A 16 1.38 0.77 9.63
C HIS A 16 0.50 -0.47 9.84
N ARG A 17 0.85 -1.62 9.22
CA ARG A 17 0.10 -2.86 9.37
C ARG A 17 -0.06 -3.30 10.82
N HIS A 18 1.02 -3.25 11.62
CA HIS A 18 0.94 -3.62 13.04
C HIS A 18 0.07 -2.65 13.85
N MET A 19 0.11 -1.35 13.54
CA MET A 19 -0.74 -0.36 14.18
C MET A 19 -2.22 -0.66 13.91
N VAL A 20 -2.59 -0.88 12.65
CA VAL A 20 -3.96 -1.22 12.26
C VAL A 20 -4.39 -2.55 12.88
N MET A 21 -3.51 -3.57 12.85
CA MET A 21 -3.79 -4.86 13.47
C MET A 21 -4.12 -4.74 14.95
N LYS A 22 -3.35 -3.95 15.72
CA LYS A 22 -3.64 -3.70 17.14
C LYS A 22 -5.01 -3.06 17.35
N LEU A 23 -5.38 -2.09 16.51
CA LEU A 23 -6.69 -1.43 16.59
C LEU A 23 -7.82 -2.40 16.23
N CYS A 24 -7.67 -3.18 15.16
CA CYS A 24 -8.62 -4.22 14.77
C CYS A 24 -8.84 -5.25 15.89
N PHE A 25 -7.77 -5.67 16.57
CA PHE A 25 -7.86 -6.67 17.63
C PHE A 25 -8.64 -6.14 18.85
N ARG A 26 -8.52 -4.85 19.17
CA ARG A 26 -9.28 -4.20 20.25
C ARG A 26 -10.79 -4.21 20.02
N VAL A 27 -11.23 -4.30 18.77
CA VAL A 27 -12.66 -4.29 18.39
C VAL A 27 -13.13 -5.63 17.82
N GLY A 28 -12.36 -6.71 18.00
CA GLY A 28 -12.73 -8.06 17.57
C GLY A 28 -12.58 -8.35 16.07
N LEU A 29 -11.99 -7.45 15.29
CA LEU A 29 -11.79 -7.60 13.84
C LEU A 29 -10.48 -8.35 13.51
N TYR A 30 -10.28 -9.52 14.11
CA TYR A 30 -8.99 -10.26 14.03
C TYR A 30 -8.58 -10.59 12.59
N ARG A 31 -9.51 -11.11 11.79
CA ARG A 31 -9.24 -11.51 10.40
C ARG A 31 -8.84 -10.31 9.54
N GLN A 32 -9.52 -9.18 9.70
CA GLN A 32 -9.20 -7.94 9.01
C GLN A 32 -7.82 -7.44 9.43
N GLY A 33 -7.50 -7.44 10.72
CA GLY A 33 -6.19 -7.03 11.22
C GLY A 33 -5.04 -7.92 10.69
N LEU A 34 -5.24 -9.23 10.59
CA LEU A 34 -4.25 -10.17 10.07
C LEU A 34 -4.02 -10.02 8.55
N LEU A 35 -5.11 -9.83 7.79
CA LEU A 35 -5.07 -9.77 6.33
C LEU A 35 -4.84 -8.36 5.78
N HIS A 36 -4.89 -7.33 6.63
CA HIS A 36 -4.72 -5.93 6.22
C HIS A 36 -3.40 -5.72 5.48
N ASP A 37 -3.48 -5.05 4.32
CA ASP A 37 -2.35 -4.60 3.51
C ASP A 37 -1.34 -5.69 3.10
N LEU A 38 -1.71 -6.97 3.09
CA LEU A 38 -0.80 -8.03 2.65
C LEU A 38 -0.35 -7.88 1.19
N SER A 39 -1.15 -7.26 0.32
CA SER A 39 -0.75 -7.01 -1.07
C SER A 39 0.42 -6.03 -1.21
N LYS A 40 0.66 -5.17 -0.20
CA LYS A 40 1.78 -4.19 -0.18
C LYS A 40 3.16 -4.86 -0.20
N TYR A 41 3.23 -6.12 0.21
CA TYR A 41 4.47 -6.92 0.22
C TYR A 41 4.70 -7.66 -1.12
N GLY A 42 3.70 -7.73 -1.98
CA GLY A 42 3.82 -8.33 -3.31
C GLY A 42 4.65 -7.45 -4.25
N TRP A 43 5.36 -8.06 -5.20
CA TRP A 43 6.29 -7.37 -6.11
C TRP A 43 5.68 -6.15 -6.81
N THR A 44 4.44 -6.29 -7.32
CA THR A 44 3.73 -5.24 -8.07
C THR A 44 3.57 -3.94 -7.29
N GLU A 45 3.38 -4.02 -5.97
CA GLU A 45 3.24 -2.85 -5.10
C GLU A 45 4.57 -2.48 -4.44
N PHE A 46 5.30 -3.48 -3.91
CA PHE A 46 6.48 -3.25 -3.08
C PHE A 46 7.62 -2.58 -3.85
N HIS A 47 7.93 -3.05 -5.06
CA HIS A 47 9.04 -2.49 -5.85
C HIS A 47 8.78 -1.03 -6.23
N ILE A 48 7.53 -0.69 -6.59
CA ILE A 48 7.12 0.69 -6.87
C ILE A 48 7.19 1.53 -5.59
N GLY A 49 6.69 1.00 -4.48
CA GLY A 49 6.77 1.64 -3.17
C GLY A 49 8.19 2.00 -2.76
N CYS A 50 9.15 1.11 -3.02
CA CYS A 50 10.57 1.34 -2.80
C CYS A 50 11.17 2.36 -3.78
N ARG A 51 10.79 2.30 -5.07
CA ARG A 51 11.30 3.19 -6.13
C ARG A 51 10.92 4.65 -5.88
N TYR A 52 9.67 4.90 -5.48
CA TYR A 52 9.10 6.23 -5.27
C TYR A 52 9.04 6.67 -3.79
N TYR A 53 9.75 5.96 -2.91
CA TYR A 53 9.82 6.29 -1.50
C TYR A 53 10.46 7.66 -1.25
N GLN A 54 9.72 8.57 -0.61
CA GLN A 54 10.17 9.91 -0.22
C GLN A 54 10.15 10.14 1.31
N GLY A 55 9.40 9.32 2.05
CA GLY A 55 9.26 9.44 3.51
C GLY A 55 8.22 10.45 4.00
N THR A 56 7.79 11.39 3.16
CA THR A 56 6.82 12.46 3.54
C THR A 56 5.44 12.27 2.93
N ARG A 57 5.29 11.42 1.92
CA ARG A 57 4.03 11.17 1.21
C ARG A 57 3.99 9.79 0.57
N SER A 58 2.79 9.40 0.10
CA SER A 58 2.55 8.12 -0.57
C SER A 58 3.44 7.95 -1.82
N PRO A 59 4.18 6.83 -1.94
CA PRO A 59 4.91 6.49 -3.17
C PRO A 59 4.02 6.43 -4.41
N ASN A 60 2.74 6.06 -4.25
CA ASN A 60 1.78 6.02 -5.36
C ASN A 60 1.51 7.40 -5.96
N ASN A 61 1.53 8.47 -5.14
CA ASN A 61 1.33 9.83 -5.63
C ASN A 61 2.53 10.29 -6.47
N ALA A 62 3.75 9.96 -6.03
CA ALA A 62 4.94 10.22 -6.83
C ALA A 62 5.00 9.40 -8.12
N GLU A 63 4.57 8.13 -8.08
CA GLU A 63 4.45 7.35 -9.31
C GLU A 63 3.47 8.00 -10.30
N ARG A 64 2.32 8.48 -9.80
CA ARG A 64 1.30 9.16 -10.59
C ARG A 64 1.81 10.46 -11.21
N GLU A 65 2.54 11.26 -10.46
CA GLU A 65 3.16 12.49 -10.98
C GLU A 65 4.21 12.19 -12.04
N ALA A 66 5.00 11.13 -11.87
CA ALA A 66 6.06 10.77 -12.80
C ALA A 66 5.56 10.09 -14.08
N THR A 67 4.43 9.38 -14.03
CA THR A 67 4.00 8.49 -15.12
C THR A 67 2.57 8.70 -15.60
N GLY A 68 1.82 9.61 -14.97
CA GLY A 68 0.39 9.84 -15.23
C GLY A 68 -0.54 8.83 -14.55
N CYS A 69 -0.03 7.72 -14.03
CA CYS A 69 -0.83 6.72 -13.30
C CYS A 69 -0.03 6.06 -12.16
N SER A 70 -0.70 5.30 -11.30
CA SER A 70 0.02 4.49 -10.30
C SER A 70 -0.31 3.02 -10.47
N LYS A 71 0.65 2.23 -10.98
CA LYS A 71 0.47 0.78 -11.18
C LYS A 71 0.28 0.07 -9.84
N ALA A 72 1.01 0.52 -8.81
CA ALA A 72 0.83 0.00 -7.45
C ALA A 72 -0.57 0.31 -6.91
N TRP A 73 -1.10 1.51 -7.14
CA TRP A 73 -2.47 1.84 -6.76
C TRP A 73 -3.49 1.00 -7.54
N LEU A 74 -3.36 0.91 -8.87
CA LEU A 74 -4.27 0.14 -9.72
C LEU A 74 -4.35 -1.33 -9.28
N HIS A 75 -3.20 -1.96 -9.00
CA HIS A 75 -3.14 -3.31 -8.46
C HIS A 75 -3.80 -3.41 -7.08
N HIS A 76 -3.50 -2.45 -6.19
CA HIS A 76 -4.07 -2.43 -4.84
C HIS A 76 -5.59 -2.30 -4.88
N LYS A 77 -6.11 -1.23 -5.49
CA LYS A 77 -7.55 -0.98 -5.54
C LYS A 77 -8.29 -2.09 -6.28
N GLY A 78 -7.73 -2.61 -7.38
CA GLY A 78 -8.33 -3.67 -8.20
C GLY A 78 -8.39 -5.06 -7.54
N ARG A 79 -7.84 -5.23 -6.33
CA ARG A 79 -7.93 -6.49 -5.55
C ARG A 79 -8.65 -6.30 -4.22
N ASN A 80 -9.08 -5.08 -3.91
CA ASN A 80 -9.60 -4.69 -2.62
C ASN A 80 -10.97 -4.02 -2.80
N ARG A 81 -12.02 -4.82 -2.67
CA ARG A 81 -13.44 -4.45 -2.85
C ARG A 81 -13.93 -3.31 -1.94
N HIS A 82 -13.19 -2.94 -0.91
CA HIS A 82 -13.55 -1.84 0.00
C HIS A 82 -13.17 -0.47 -0.58
N HIS A 83 -12.34 -0.41 -1.62
CA HIS A 83 -12.13 0.81 -2.39
C HIS A 83 -13.27 0.99 -3.38
N TYR A 84 -13.90 2.16 -3.40
CA TYR A 84 -15.04 2.40 -4.29
C TYR A 84 -14.62 2.31 -5.78
N GLU A 85 -13.37 2.66 -6.10
CA GLU A 85 -12.82 2.57 -7.45
C GLU A 85 -12.61 1.14 -7.95
N TYR A 86 -12.81 0.12 -7.09
CA TYR A 86 -12.93 -1.27 -7.52
C TYR A 86 -14.20 -1.48 -8.36
N TRP A 87 -15.26 -0.70 -8.07
CA TRP A 87 -16.60 -0.86 -8.65
C TRP A 87 -16.90 0.14 -9.78
N ILE A 88 -15.90 0.92 -10.19
CA ILE A 88 -16.03 1.89 -11.29
C ILE A 88 -15.50 1.25 -12.57
N ASP A 89 -16.35 1.17 -13.58
CA ASP A 89 -16.01 0.68 -14.92
C ASP A 89 -15.28 1.75 -15.74
N TYR A 90 -15.88 2.94 -15.88
CA TYR A 90 -15.31 4.10 -16.57
C TYR A 90 -15.40 5.36 -15.71
N SER A 91 -14.41 6.25 -15.85
CA SER A 91 -14.28 7.51 -15.09
C SER A 91 -14.73 8.71 -15.90
#